data_AF-A0A0T5VV26-F1
#
_entry.id   AF-A0A0T5VV26-F1
#
_cell.length_a   1.000
_cell.length_b   1.000
_cell.length_c   1.000
_cell.angle_alpha   90.00
_cell.angle_beta   90.00
_cell.angle_gamma   90.00
#
_symmetry.space_group_name_H-M   'P 1'
#
loop_
_entity.id
_entity.type
_entity.pdbx_description
1 polymer ?
#
loop_
_entity_poly.entity_id
_entity_poly.type
_entity_poly.pdbx_seq_one_letter_code
_entity_poly.pdbx_strand_id
1 'polypeptide(L)'
;MFVEADGFSYHIPAGLPEITIRLAYLFYEERDVPVKLIDKKKSMNKAIAIVLVGFRPNMETMSAIASFFYSARFRTAFGRDLPARVLACRISLWLKNTDAQFLLLSNRIHFRYRSKAFSCPEEMFSLSRFCRISGLRTNLTIFI
;
A
#
# COMPACT_ATOMS: atom_id res chain seq x y z
N MET A 1 -1.12 9.96 18.62
CA MET A 1 -2.08 10.88 17.98
C MET A 1 -1.74 10.90 16.49
N PHE A 2 -2.73 10.82 15.62
CA PHE A 2 -2.51 10.92 14.18
C PHE A 2 -2.29 12.38 13.77
N VAL A 3 -1.43 12.59 12.79
CA VAL A 3 -1.13 13.88 12.15
C VAL A 3 -1.66 13.82 10.72
N GLU A 4 -2.33 14.88 10.26
CA GLU A 4 -2.80 14.99 8.88
C GLU A 4 -1.78 15.68 7.99
N ALA A 5 -1.55 15.12 6.80
CA ALA A 5 -0.69 15.68 5.76
C ALA A 5 -1.15 15.19 4.38
N ASP A 6 -1.18 16.06 3.37
CA ASP A 6 -1.43 15.69 1.96
C ASP A 6 -2.63 14.75 1.72
N GLY A 7 -3.71 14.95 2.48
CA GLY A 7 -4.94 14.16 2.35
C GLY A 7 -4.89 12.76 2.96
N PHE A 8 -3.88 12.44 3.77
CA PHE A 8 -3.81 11.23 4.58
C PHE A 8 -3.49 11.56 6.05
N SER A 9 -3.67 10.60 6.94
CA SER A 9 -3.29 10.75 8.35
C SER A 9 -2.26 9.70 8.72
N TYR A 10 -1.31 10.01 9.61
CA TYR A 10 -0.31 9.02 10.03
C TYR A 10 0.09 9.18 11.51
N HIS A 11 0.63 8.12 12.10
CA HIS A 11 1.10 8.08 13.48
C HIS A 11 2.45 7.40 13.58
N ILE A 12 3.38 8.03 14.30
CA ILE A 12 4.71 7.50 14.63
C ILE A 12 4.75 7.26 16.15
N PRO A 13 4.80 6.00 16.64
CA PRO A 13 4.67 5.68 18.06
C PRO A 13 5.72 6.28 18.99
N ALA A 14 6.89 6.69 18.47
CA ALA A 14 8.02 7.20 19.23
C ALA A 14 8.42 8.64 18.85
N GLY A 15 7.61 9.36 18.06
CA GLY A 15 7.92 10.73 17.62
C GLY A 15 9.22 10.86 16.82
N LEU A 16 9.70 9.77 16.23
CA LEU A 16 10.91 9.75 15.42
C LEU A 16 10.71 10.60 14.15
N PRO A 17 11.77 11.22 13.59
CA PRO A 17 11.70 11.88 12.30
C PRO A 17 11.27 10.89 11.21
N GLU A 18 10.42 11.32 10.28
CA GLU A 18 9.88 10.48 9.19
C GLU A 18 10.98 9.81 8.36
N ILE A 19 12.11 10.50 8.16
CA ILE A 19 13.27 9.97 7.44
C ILE A 19 13.86 8.69 8.04
N THR A 20 13.61 8.44 9.33
CA THR A 20 14.11 7.25 10.04
C THR A 20 13.18 6.05 9.93
N ILE A 21 11.96 6.26 9.43
CA ILE A 21 10.93 5.23 9.31
C ILE A 21 11.34 4.20 8.26
N ARG A 22 11.54 2.96 8.69
CA ARG A 22 11.92 1.83 7.83
C ARG A 22 10.72 1.03 7.35
N LEU A 23 9.56 1.20 7.99
CA LEU A 23 8.37 0.40 7.71
C LEU A 23 7.11 1.25 7.91
N ALA A 24 6.29 1.35 6.87
CA ALA A 24 5.00 2.04 6.93
C ALA A 24 3.86 1.04 6.71
N TYR A 25 2.91 0.98 7.65
CA TYR A 25 1.70 0.17 7.54
C TYR A 25 0.55 1.02 7.03
N LEU A 26 -0.07 0.60 5.94
CA LEU A 26 -1.20 1.26 5.29
C LEU A 26 -2.52 0.59 5.71
N PHE A 27 -3.45 1.41 6.17
CA PHE A 27 -4.81 1.03 6.55
C PHE A 27 -5.82 2.01 5.93
N TYR A 28 -7.08 1.60 5.79
CA TYR A 28 -8.12 2.56 5.36
C TYR A 28 -8.40 3.55 6.49
N GLU A 29 -8.68 3.03 7.69
CA GLU A 29 -9.08 3.83 8.84
C GLU A 29 -8.44 3.37 10.15
N GLU A 30 -8.56 4.17 11.20
CA GLU A 30 -7.99 3.88 12.52
C GLU A 30 -8.52 2.57 13.13
N ARG A 31 -9.81 2.26 12.90
CA ARG A 31 -10.43 1.02 13.41
C ARG A 31 -9.83 -0.27 12.81
N ASP A 32 -9.15 -0.18 11.67
CA ASP A 32 -8.49 -1.31 11.03
C ASP A 32 -7.11 -1.58 11.65
N VAL A 33 -6.59 -0.66 12.45
CA VAL A 33 -5.25 -0.74 13.03
C VAL A 33 -5.25 -1.75 14.18
N PRO A 34 -4.48 -2.85 14.08
CA PRO A 34 -4.37 -3.80 15.17
C PRO A 34 -3.76 -3.16 16.42
N VAL A 35 -4.39 -3.36 17.58
CA VAL A 35 -3.94 -2.81 18.88
C VAL A 35 -2.45 -3.09 19.15
N LYS A 36 -1.95 -4.26 18.72
CA LYS A 36 -0.53 -4.66 18.84
C LYS A 36 0.47 -3.73 18.11
N LEU A 37 0.04 -2.99 17.08
CA LEU A 37 0.88 -2.00 16.39
C LEU A 37 0.90 -0.65 17.12
N ILE A 38 -0.10 -0.40 17.95
CA ILE A 38 -0.23 0.82 18.76
C ILE A 38 0.48 0.65 20.11
N ASP A 39 0.57 -0.59 20.62
CA ASP A 39 1.15 -0.87 21.93
C ASP A 39 2.66 -0.54 22.01
N LYS A 40 2.97 0.47 22.82
CA LYS A 40 4.28 1.11 22.99
C LYS A 40 5.37 0.14 23.49
N LYS A 41 5.01 -0.97 24.14
CA LYS A 41 5.98 -1.85 24.82
C LYS A 41 6.75 -2.80 23.89
N LYS A 42 6.29 -3.04 22.65
CA LYS A 42 6.96 -3.94 21.69
C LYS A 42 7.59 -3.23 20.49
N SER A 43 7.34 -1.92 20.33
CA SER A 43 7.73 -1.12 19.18
C SER A 43 9.12 -0.47 19.28
N MET A 44 9.81 -0.55 20.43
CA MET A 44 11.07 0.17 20.68
C MET A 44 12.21 -0.12 19.67
N ASN A 45 12.12 -1.19 18.88
CA ASN A 45 13.18 -1.58 17.93
C ASN A 45 12.84 -1.38 16.44
N LYS A 46 11.67 -0.84 16.09
CA LYS A 46 11.31 -0.65 14.69
C LYS A 46 10.76 0.76 14.48
N ALA A 47 11.52 1.57 13.74
CA ALA A 47 11.06 2.85 13.21
C ALA A 47 9.90 2.59 12.24
N ILE A 48 8.68 2.65 12.78
CA ILE A 48 7.42 2.29 12.12
C ILE A 48 6.52 3.51 12.06
N ALA A 49 5.83 3.67 10.93
CA ALA A 49 4.67 4.54 10.79
C ALA A 49 3.40 3.73 10.56
N ILE A 50 2.30 4.20 11.10
CA ILE A 50 0.93 3.76 10.77
C ILE A 50 0.33 4.86 9.92
N VAL A 51 -0.18 4.52 8.74
CA VAL A 51 -0.69 5.46 7.74
C VAL A 51 -2.12 5.07 7.40
N LEU A 52 -3.03 6.04 7.51
CA LEU A 52 -4.44 5.94 7.18
C LEU A 52 -4.65 6.63 5.83
N VAL A 53 -4.95 5.85 4.79
CA VAL A 53 -5.10 6.34 3.41
C VAL A 53 -6.53 6.72 3.05
N GLY A 54 -7.50 6.44 3.94
CA GLY A 54 -8.92 6.63 3.69
C GLY A 54 -9.49 5.65 2.67
N PHE A 55 -10.81 5.67 2.46
CA PHE A 55 -11.52 4.75 1.57
C PHE A 55 -11.26 4.96 0.07
N ARG A 56 -10.80 6.15 -0.31
CA ARG A 56 -10.61 6.55 -1.71
C ARG A 56 -9.19 7.05 -1.93
N PRO A 57 -8.17 6.19 -1.75
CA PRO A 57 -6.79 6.58 -2.05
C PRO A 57 -6.67 6.87 -3.55
N ASN A 58 -5.88 7.88 -3.87
CA ASN A 58 -5.53 8.27 -5.25
C ASN A 58 -4.01 8.25 -5.43
N MET A 59 -3.55 8.57 -6.65
CA MET A 59 -2.12 8.56 -6.94
C MET A 59 -1.39 9.65 -6.17
N GLU A 60 -1.98 10.84 -6.09
CA GLU A 60 -1.39 12.03 -5.49
C GLU A 60 -1.07 11.80 -4.01
N THR A 61 -2.05 11.30 -3.24
CA THR A 61 -1.91 10.93 -1.83
C THR A 61 -0.85 9.84 -1.65
N MET A 62 -0.82 8.81 -2.50
CA MET A 62 0.18 7.75 -2.37
C MET A 62 1.59 8.19 -2.77
N SER A 63 1.73 9.09 -3.75
CA SER A 63 3.00 9.72 -4.12
C SER A 63 3.52 10.63 -3.01
N ALA A 64 2.62 11.35 -2.32
CA ALA A 64 2.95 12.14 -1.13
C ALA A 64 3.44 11.22 0.00
N ILE A 65 2.70 10.16 0.34
CA ILE A 65 3.12 9.14 1.32
C ILE A 65 4.50 8.55 0.97
N ALA A 66 4.75 8.25 -0.31
CA ALA A 66 6.03 7.70 -0.76
C ALA A 66 7.18 8.71 -0.59
N SER A 67 6.92 10.00 -0.80
CA SER A 67 7.91 11.07 -0.60
C SER A 67 8.22 11.27 0.89
N PHE A 68 7.17 11.21 1.72
CA PHE A 68 7.25 11.36 3.16
C PHE A 68 8.00 10.21 3.85
N PHE A 69 7.74 8.97 3.42
CA PHE A 69 8.37 7.76 3.93
C PHE A 69 9.31 7.12 2.90
N TYR A 70 10.19 7.92 2.28
CA TYR A 70 11.03 7.53 1.15
C TYR A 70 11.86 6.26 1.36
N SER A 71 12.39 6.05 2.57
CA SER A 71 13.23 4.89 2.91
C SER A 71 12.43 3.67 3.39
N ALA A 72 11.10 3.79 3.50
CA ALA A 72 10.27 2.76 4.10
C ALA A 72 9.92 1.62 3.13
N ARG A 73 9.83 0.42 3.69
CA ARG A 73 9.06 -0.67 3.10
C ARG A 73 7.58 -0.46 3.46
N PHE A 74 6.67 -0.75 2.55
CA PHE A 74 5.25 -0.60 2.79
C PHE A 74 4.60 -1.96 3.07
N ARG A 75 3.66 -1.96 4.01
CA ARG A 75 2.81 -3.10 4.33
C ARG A 75 1.37 -2.66 4.28
N THR A 76 0.51 -3.44 3.66
CA THR A 76 -0.93 -3.16 3.68
C THR A 76 -1.71 -4.32 4.28
N ALA A 77 -2.81 -3.98 4.96
CA ALA A 77 -3.81 -4.90 5.46
C ALA A 77 -5.18 -4.76 4.73
N PHE A 78 -5.19 -4.36 3.45
CA PHE A 78 -6.43 -4.37 2.66
C PHE A 78 -6.96 -5.79 2.46
N GLY A 79 -8.30 -5.94 2.38
CA GLY A 79 -9.02 -7.20 2.26
C GLY A 79 -8.52 -8.21 1.20
N ARG A 80 -9.15 -9.40 1.18
CA ARG A 80 -8.77 -10.51 0.28
C ARG A 80 -9.62 -10.60 -0.98
N ASP A 81 -10.68 -9.81 -1.05
CA ASP A 81 -11.58 -9.71 -2.21
C ASP A 81 -10.87 -9.09 -3.41
N LEU A 82 -11.45 -9.27 -4.61
CA LEU A 82 -10.84 -8.76 -5.84
C LEU A 82 -10.56 -7.23 -5.80
N PRO A 83 -11.50 -6.36 -5.38
CA PRO A 83 -11.24 -4.93 -5.27
C PRO A 83 -10.00 -4.59 -4.44
N ALA A 84 -9.83 -5.22 -3.27
CA ALA A 84 -8.66 -4.99 -2.42
C ALA A 84 -7.36 -5.50 -3.07
N ARG A 85 -7.40 -6.65 -3.77
CA ARG A 85 -6.25 -7.16 -4.53
C ARG A 85 -5.86 -6.21 -5.68
N VAL A 86 -6.82 -5.65 -6.40
CA VAL A 86 -6.59 -4.62 -7.42
C VAL A 86 -6.03 -3.34 -6.80
N LEU A 87 -6.59 -2.90 -5.67
CA LEU A 87 -6.10 -1.72 -4.97
C LEU A 87 -4.65 -1.88 -4.51
N ALA A 88 -4.27 -3.03 -3.97
CA ALA A 88 -2.88 -3.30 -3.60
C ALA A 88 -1.93 -3.18 -4.81
N CYS A 89 -2.35 -3.66 -5.99
CA CYS A 89 -1.60 -3.47 -7.23
C CYS A 89 -1.51 -1.99 -7.61
N ARG A 90 -2.61 -1.22 -7.56
CA ARG A 90 -2.60 0.22 -7.86
C ARG A 90 -1.72 1.00 -6.90
N ILE A 91 -1.83 0.76 -5.59
CA ILE A 91 -0.96 1.38 -4.60
C ILE A 91 0.51 1.06 -4.85
N SER A 92 0.84 -0.17 -5.25
CA SER A 92 2.22 -0.53 -5.59
C SER A 92 2.78 0.25 -6.79
N LEU A 93 1.92 0.69 -7.71
CA LEU A 93 2.24 1.54 -8.85
C LEU A 93 2.30 3.02 -8.44
N TRP A 94 1.32 3.49 -7.67
CA TRP A 94 1.24 4.88 -7.21
C TRP A 94 2.39 5.26 -6.28
N LEU A 95 2.86 4.35 -5.42
CA LEU A 95 4.10 4.52 -4.64
C LEU A 95 5.35 4.75 -5.52
N LYS A 96 5.24 4.51 -6.83
CA LYS A 96 6.29 4.71 -7.84
C LYS A 96 5.90 5.76 -8.88
N ASN A 97 4.88 6.57 -8.60
CA ASN A 97 4.36 7.62 -9.46
C ASN A 97 4.02 7.11 -10.88
N THR A 98 3.35 5.96 -10.97
CA THR A 98 2.86 5.36 -12.22
C THR A 98 1.50 4.72 -12.01
N ASP A 99 0.77 4.37 -13.07
CA ASP A 99 -0.54 3.70 -12.98
C ASP A 99 -0.72 2.60 -14.01
N ALA A 100 -1.77 1.81 -13.82
CA ALA A 100 -2.32 0.89 -14.78
C ALA A 100 -3.84 0.83 -14.61
N GLN A 101 -4.54 0.73 -15.74
CA GLN A 101 -5.96 0.43 -15.74
C GLN A 101 -6.18 -1.07 -15.65
N PHE A 102 -7.14 -1.48 -14.82
CA PHE A 102 -7.55 -2.87 -14.63
C PHE A 102 -9.00 -3.04 -15.08
N LEU A 103 -9.27 -4.07 -15.86
CA LEU A 103 -10.59 -4.40 -16.39
C LEU A 103 -10.88 -5.87 -16.07
N LEU A 104 -12.08 -6.15 -15.55
CA LEU A 104 -12.57 -7.52 -15.36
C LEU A 104 -13.46 -7.89 -16.55
N LEU A 105 -13.04 -8.89 -17.34
CA LEU A 105 -13.79 -9.41 -18.48
C LEU A 105 -13.77 -10.94 -18.41
N SER A 106 -14.96 -11.57 -18.43
CA SER A 106 -15.10 -13.03 -18.47
C SER A 106 -14.20 -13.76 -17.46
N ASN A 107 -14.24 -13.36 -16.17
CA ASN A 107 -13.45 -13.90 -15.06
C ASN A 107 -11.93 -13.74 -15.18
N ARG A 108 -11.46 -12.81 -16.01
CA ARG A 108 -10.05 -12.48 -16.17
C ARG A 108 -9.82 -11.00 -15.91
N ILE A 109 -8.72 -10.71 -15.22
CA ILE A 109 -8.22 -9.35 -15.05
C ILE A 109 -7.29 -9.04 -16.22
N HIS A 110 -7.65 -8.01 -16.97
CA HIS A 110 -6.87 -7.43 -18.06
C HIS A 110 -6.28 -6.10 -17.60
N PHE A 111 -5.01 -5.86 -17.92
CA PHE A 111 -4.38 -4.59 -17.63
C PHE A 111 -3.26 -4.28 -18.62
N ARG A 112 -2.95 -2.98 -18.76
CA ARG A 112 -1.79 -2.51 -19.55
C ARG A 112 -0.78 -1.85 -18.63
N TYR A 113 0.48 -2.24 -18.76
CA TYR A 113 1.60 -1.64 -18.04
C TYR A 113 2.83 -1.56 -18.93
N ARG A 114 3.49 -0.39 -18.98
CA ARG A 114 4.66 -0.12 -19.85
C ARG A 114 4.44 -0.56 -21.29
N SER A 115 3.32 -0.14 -21.86
CA SER A 115 2.89 -0.45 -23.24
C SER A 115 2.61 -1.94 -23.55
N LYS A 116 2.71 -2.84 -22.57
CA LYS A 116 2.39 -4.27 -22.72
C LYS A 116 1.02 -4.58 -22.12
N ALA A 117 0.28 -5.47 -22.77
CA ALA A 117 -0.99 -5.97 -22.26
C ALA A 117 -0.79 -7.31 -21.56
N PHE A 118 -1.48 -7.50 -20.44
CA PHE A 118 -1.43 -8.69 -19.62
C PHE A 118 -2.84 -9.16 -19.31
N SER A 119 -2.98 -10.47 -19.05
CA SER A 119 -4.21 -11.03 -18.51
C SER A 119 -3.92 -12.18 -17.56
N CYS A 120 -4.78 -12.38 -16.57
CA CYS A 120 -4.76 -13.58 -15.73
C CYS A 120 -6.16 -13.87 -15.16
N PRO A 121 -6.46 -15.14 -14.80
CA PRO A 121 -7.69 -15.47 -14.10
C PRO A 121 -7.83 -14.68 -12.80
N GLU A 122 -9.05 -14.21 -12.52
CA GLU A 122 -9.38 -13.46 -11.30
C GLU A 122 -8.95 -14.21 -10.03
N GLU A 123 -9.21 -15.51 -9.98
CA GLU A 123 -8.90 -16.38 -8.85
C GLU A 123 -7.40 -16.40 -8.53
N MET A 124 -6.55 -16.26 -9.55
CA MET A 124 -5.09 -16.25 -9.42
C MET A 124 -4.52 -14.83 -9.24
N PHE A 125 -5.33 -13.79 -9.43
CA PHE A 125 -4.86 -12.42 -9.40
C PHE A 125 -4.43 -12.03 -7.99
N SER A 126 -3.26 -11.43 -7.87
CA SER A 126 -2.66 -10.99 -6.60
C SER A 126 -1.53 -10.01 -6.89
N LEU A 127 -1.10 -9.25 -5.89
CA LEU A 127 0.08 -8.38 -6.01
C LEU A 127 1.31 -9.17 -6.48
N SER A 128 1.57 -10.34 -5.88
CA SER A 128 2.68 -11.19 -6.28
C SER A 128 2.57 -11.67 -7.73
N ARG A 129 1.38 -12.10 -8.17
CA ARG A 129 1.17 -12.51 -9.56
C ARG A 129 1.35 -11.34 -10.52
N PHE A 130 0.80 -10.19 -10.20
CA PHE A 130 0.93 -8.94 -10.95
C PHE A 130 2.40 -8.53 -11.10
N CYS A 131 3.17 -8.45 -10.02
CA CYS A 131 4.60 -8.13 -10.06
C CYS A 131 5.40 -9.14 -10.90
N ARG A 132 5.10 -10.44 -10.76
CA ARG A 132 5.77 -11.49 -11.52
C ARG A 132 5.56 -11.36 -13.03
N ILE A 133 4.32 -11.09 -13.46
CA ILE A 133 4.01 -11.02 -14.91
C ILE A 133 4.38 -9.67 -15.52
N SER A 134 4.23 -8.57 -14.78
CA SER A 134 4.52 -7.22 -15.27
C SER A 134 6.01 -6.84 -15.17
N GLY A 135 6.77 -7.56 -14.35
CA GLY A 135 8.15 -7.22 -14.02
C GLY A 135 8.27 -6.05 -13.04
N LEU A 136 7.17 -5.57 -12.44
CA LEU A 136 7.20 -4.52 -11.44
C LEU A 136 7.91 -5.02 -10.17
N ARG A 137 9.01 -4.36 -9.79
CA ARG A 137 9.58 -4.49 -8.45
C ARG A 137 8.85 -3.55 -7.51
N THR A 138 8.32 -4.03 -6.40
CA THR A 138 7.64 -3.20 -5.40
C THR A 138 8.25 -3.36 -4.01
N ASN A 139 8.17 -2.32 -3.19
CA ASN A 139 8.46 -2.33 -1.76
C ASN A 139 7.19 -2.54 -0.91
N LEU A 140 6.03 -2.80 -1.54
CA LEU A 140 4.76 -3.11 -0.90
C LEU A 140 4.62 -4.62 -0.66
N THR A 141 4.16 -4.99 0.53
CA THR A 141 3.82 -6.38 0.89
C THR A 141 2.47 -6.44 1.59
N ILE A 142 1.79 -7.59 1.51
CA ILE A 142 0.53 -7.83 2.24
C ILE A 142 0.87 -8.37 3.64
N PHE A 143 0.20 -7.89 4.68
CA PHE A 143 0.51 -8.18 6.09
C PHE A 143 -0.51 -9.08 6.83
N ILE A 144 -1.57 -9.56 6.15
CA ILE A 144 -2.72 -10.25 6.76
C ILE A 144 -2.55 -11.75 6.86
#